data_AF-A0A8K0CSX6-F1
#
_entry.id   AF-A0A8K0CSX6-F1
#
_cell.length_a   1.000
_cell.length_b   1.000
_cell.length_c   1.000
_cell.angle_alpha   90.00
_cell.angle_beta   90.00
_cell.angle_gamma   90.00
#
_symmetry.space_group_name_H-M   'P 1'
#
loop_
_entity.id
_entity.type
_entity.pdbx_description
1 polymer ?
#
loop_
_entity_poly.entity_id
_entity_poly.type
_entity_poly.pdbx_seq_one_letter_code
_entity_poly.pdbx_strand_id
1 'polypeptide(L)'
;MAKVGIKGKAIHSQARETIVNLLKFMRREAENQGPLIPLPNFKKRLVGATNISEFPYRTIQKETEKIRSGESTSFSSPKKKRLRASHKTDFNDGQLETIRAVRLRVRSEAVDAVSVYG
;
A
#
# COMPACT_ATOMS: atom_id res chain seq x y z
N MET A 1 -3.14 30.52 -17.40
CA MET A 1 -3.60 29.43 -16.51
C MET A 1 -2.40 28.61 -16.06
N ALA A 2 -2.14 28.49 -14.74
CA ALA A 2 -1.03 27.69 -14.24
C ALA A 2 -1.25 26.20 -14.56
N LYS A 3 -0.21 25.53 -15.05
CA LYS A 3 -0.26 24.11 -15.44
C LYS A 3 -0.32 23.27 -14.16
N VAL A 4 -1.49 22.72 -13.85
CA VAL A 4 -1.72 21.96 -12.62
C VAL A 4 -1.16 20.55 -12.75
N GLY A 5 -0.23 20.19 -11.85
CA GLY A 5 0.35 18.85 -11.71
C GLY A 5 1.48 18.50 -12.69
N ILE A 6 2.45 17.70 -12.20
CA ILE A 6 3.53 17.14 -13.02
C ILE A 6 3.09 15.77 -13.55
N LYS A 7 2.85 15.67 -14.86
CA LYS A 7 2.46 14.42 -15.53
C LYS A 7 3.52 13.33 -15.31
N GLY A 8 3.08 12.11 -14.99
CA GLY A 8 3.96 10.94 -14.83
C GLY A 8 4.67 10.81 -13.48
N LYS A 9 4.56 11.80 -12.58
CA LYS A 9 5.09 11.68 -11.23
C LYS A 9 4.05 11.07 -10.29
N ALA A 10 4.43 9.97 -9.64
CA ALA A 10 3.57 9.30 -8.68
C ALA A 10 3.59 10.03 -7.32
N ILE A 11 2.41 10.18 -6.71
CA ILE A 11 2.28 10.79 -5.37
C ILE A 11 2.52 9.71 -4.32
N HIS A 12 3.51 9.94 -3.46
CA HIS A 12 3.87 9.05 -2.35
C HIS A 12 2.77 8.98 -1.28
N SER A 13 2.70 7.87 -0.54
CA SER A 13 1.68 7.61 0.49
C SER A 13 1.57 8.74 1.53
N GLN A 14 2.70 9.19 2.05
CA GLN A 14 2.77 10.31 3.00
C GLN A 14 2.15 11.61 2.45
N ALA A 15 2.44 11.95 1.18
CA ALA A 15 1.85 13.13 0.55
C ALA A 15 0.33 12.98 0.37
N ARG A 16 -0.17 11.77 0.08
CA ARG A 16 -1.61 11.48 0.02
C ARG A 16 -2.26 11.69 1.39
N GLU A 17 -1.62 11.25 2.46
CA GLU A 17 -2.10 11.45 3.82
C GLU A 17 -2.16 12.92 4.20
N THR A 18 -1.14 13.72 3.87
CA THR A 18 -1.16 15.18 4.06
C THR A 18 -2.32 15.83 3.31
N ILE A 19 -2.57 15.43 2.06
CA ILE A 19 -3.70 15.93 1.25
C ILE A 19 -5.04 15.62 1.95
N VAL A 20 -5.19 14.42 2.50
CA VAL A 20 -6.40 14.01 3.22
C VAL A 20 -6.59 14.78 4.51
N ASN A 21 -5.51 15.03 5.26
CA ASN A 21 -5.58 15.83 6.48
C ASN A 21 -5.95 17.29 6.18
N LEU A 22 -5.40 17.86 5.10
CA LEU A 22 -5.79 19.19 4.63
C LEU A 22 -7.26 19.25 4.21
N LEU A 23 -7.76 18.20 3.55
CA LEU A 23 -9.17 18.10 3.18
C LEU A 23 -10.09 18.04 4.41
N LYS A 24 -9.71 17.27 5.44
CA LYS A 24 -10.46 17.20 6.72
C LYS A 24 -10.47 18.57 7.41
N PHE A 25 -9.32 19.25 7.43
CA PHE A 25 -9.18 20.57 8.01
C PHE A 25 -10.09 21.59 7.30
N MET A 26 -10.02 21.69 5.96
CA MET A 26 -10.86 22.60 5.18
C MET A 26 -12.36 22.32 5.30
N ARG A 27 -12.74 21.05 5.49
CA ARG A 27 -14.15 20.68 5.74
C ARG A 27 -14.61 21.17 7.10
N ARG A 28 -13.81 20.97 8.16
CA ARG A 28 -14.12 21.50 9.50
C ARG A 28 -14.18 23.02 9.52
N GLU A 29 -13.27 23.71 8.80
CA GLU A 29 -13.34 25.16 8.62
C GLU A 29 -14.68 25.59 7.99
N ALA A 30 -15.13 24.88 6.95
CA ALA A 30 -16.41 25.15 6.29
C ALA A 30 -17.62 24.94 7.20
N GLU A 31 -17.60 23.89 8.02
CA GLU A 31 -18.67 23.56 8.98
C GLU A 31 -18.73 24.57 10.13
N ASN A 32 -17.58 25.10 10.58
CA ASN A 32 -17.46 26.02 11.71
C ASN A 32 -17.63 27.51 11.33
N GLN A 33 -18.09 27.82 10.12
CA GLN A 33 -18.26 29.20 9.60
C GLN A 33 -17.00 30.10 9.64
N GLY A 34 -15.80 29.54 9.83
CA GLY A 34 -14.55 30.31 9.78
C GLY A 34 -13.83 30.02 8.46
N PRO A 35 -13.98 30.83 7.38
CA PRO A 35 -13.66 32.26 7.35
C PRO A 35 -14.65 33.15 6.53
N LEU A 36 -14.37 34.46 6.45
CA LEU A 36 -15.09 35.55 5.75
C LEU A 36 -15.56 35.27 4.30
N ILE A 37 -14.99 34.25 3.64
CA ILE A 37 -15.33 33.85 2.27
C ILE A 37 -16.09 32.53 2.35
N PRO A 38 -17.34 32.44 1.87
CA PRO A 38 -18.06 31.18 1.75
C PRO A 38 -17.18 30.14 1.06
N LEU A 39 -17.18 28.90 1.55
CA LEU A 39 -16.31 27.80 1.12
C LEU A 39 -16.97 26.81 0.11
N PRO A 40 -17.81 27.22 -0.87
CA PRO A 40 -18.53 26.25 -1.71
C PRO A 40 -17.59 25.44 -2.62
N ASN A 41 -16.30 25.79 -2.72
CA ASN A 41 -15.32 25.13 -3.58
C ASN A 41 -14.01 24.76 -2.87
N PHE A 42 -14.07 24.18 -1.66
CA PHE A 42 -12.89 23.64 -0.95
C PHE A 42 -12.01 22.75 -1.83
N LYS A 43 -12.62 21.99 -2.76
CA LYS A 43 -11.92 21.17 -3.76
C LYS A 43 -11.00 21.98 -4.66
N LYS A 44 -11.46 23.12 -5.21
CA LYS A 44 -10.64 23.97 -6.09
C LYS A 44 -9.47 24.59 -5.33
N ARG A 45 -9.69 24.98 -4.08
CA ARG A 45 -8.64 25.52 -3.20
C ARG A 45 -7.60 24.46 -2.86
N LEU A 46 -8.02 23.24 -2.52
CA LEU A 46 -7.11 22.13 -2.26
C LEU A 46 -6.27 21.79 -3.51
N VAL A 47 -6.89 21.68 -4.68
CA VAL A 47 -6.22 21.45 -5.97
C VAL A 47 -5.22 22.56 -6.27
N GLY A 48 -5.58 23.82 -6.03
CA GLY A 48 -4.67 24.96 -6.18
C GLY A 48 -3.52 24.97 -5.18
N ALA A 49 -3.79 24.70 -3.91
CA ALA A 49 -2.80 24.71 -2.82
C ALA A 49 -1.79 23.56 -2.94
N THR A 50 -2.25 22.38 -3.33
CA THR A 50 -1.42 21.17 -3.45
C THR A 50 -0.84 20.98 -4.86
N ASN A 51 -1.29 21.81 -5.81
CA ASN A 51 -0.90 21.77 -7.22
C ASN A 51 -1.01 20.36 -7.84
N ILE A 52 -2.02 19.59 -7.42
CA ILE A 52 -2.33 18.25 -7.96
C ILE A 52 -3.46 18.37 -8.98
N SER A 53 -3.44 17.54 -10.03
CA SER A 53 -4.58 17.47 -10.95
C SER A 53 -5.79 16.77 -10.30
N GLU A 54 -6.95 16.87 -10.94
CA GLU A 54 -8.19 16.30 -10.40
C GLU A 54 -8.18 14.76 -10.36
N PHE A 55 -7.45 14.12 -11.28
CA PHE A 55 -7.38 12.67 -11.36
C PHE A 55 -6.73 12.04 -10.11
N PRO A 56 -5.51 12.43 -9.68
CA PRO A 56 -4.91 11.99 -8.43
C PRO A 56 -5.80 12.27 -7.21
N TYR A 57 -6.46 13.42 -7.17
CA TYR A 57 -7.41 13.76 -6.10
C TYR A 57 -8.53 12.71 -5.99
N ARG A 58 -9.17 12.34 -7.12
CA ARG A 58 -10.22 11.31 -7.15
C ARG A 58 -9.68 9.94 -6.72
N THR A 59 -8.46 9.58 -7.12
CA THR A 59 -7.83 8.33 -6.68
C THR A 59 -7.60 8.31 -5.17
N ILE A 60 -7.09 9.40 -4.60
CA ILE A 60 -6.85 9.54 -3.16
C ILE A 60 -8.17 9.45 -2.37
N GLN A 61 -9.26 10.04 -2.89
CA GLN A 61 -10.58 9.92 -2.25
C GLN A 61 -11.07 8.47 -2.20
N LYS A 62 -11.04 7.74 -3.32
CA LYS A 62 -11.42 6.32 -3.36
C LYS A 62 -10.58 5.48 -2.41
N GLU A 63 -9.28 5.74 -2.36
CA GLU A 63 -8.37 5.04 -1.46
C GLU A 63 -8.66 5.35 0.02
N THR A 64 -9.03 6.59 0.32
CA THR A 64 -9.46 7.00 1.67
C THR A 64 -10.74 6.26 2.08
N GLU A 65 -11.69 6.07 1.17
CA GLU A 65 -12.91 5.29 1.43
C GLU A 65 -12.58 3.83 1.75
N LYS A 66 -11.67 3.21 0.98
CA LYS A 66 -11.18 1.86 1.25
C LYS A 66 -10.48 1.71 2.60
N ILE A 67 -9.74 2.74 3.01
CA ILE A 67 -9.10 2.75 4.33
C ILE A 67 -10.16 2.88 5.43
N ARG A 68 -11.17 3.72 5.22
CA ARG A 68 -12.28 3.89 6.17
C ARG A 68 -13.16 2.65 6.30
N SER A 69 -13.38 1.91 5.22
CA SER A 69 -14.15 0.66 5.23
C SER A 69 -13.37 -0.53 5.80
N GLY A 70 -12.07 -0.38 6.04
CA GLY A 70 -11.19 -1.47 6.50
C GLY A 70 -10.72 -2.40 5.38
N GLU A 71 -11.06 -2.14 4.10
CA GLU A 71 -10.54 -2.90 2.95
C GLU A 71 -9.02 -2.72 2.77
N SER A 72 -8.47 -1.60 3.25
CA SER A 72 -7.04 -1.28 3.18
C SER A 72 -6.54 -0.67 4.47
N THR A 73 -5.31 -0.98 4.87
CA THR A 73 -4.72 -0.45 6.11
C THR A 73 -3.96 0.87 5.92
N SER A 74 -3.55 1.18 4.69
CA SER A 74 -2.70 2.33 4.38
C SER A 74 -2.83 2.77 2.93
N PHE A 75 -2.37 3.99 2.63
CA PHE A 75 -2.27 4.48 1.26
C PHE A 75 -1.22 3.70 0.45
N SER A 76 -1.56 3.42 -0.80
CA SER A 76 -0.67 2.79 -1.76
C SER A 76 0.57 3.64 -1.98
N SER A 77 1.71 2.98 -1.83
CA SER A 77 3.01 3.59 -2.10
C SER A 77 3.39 3.32 -3.55
N PRO A 78 3.80 4.36 -4.31
CA PRO A 78 4.32 4.18 -5.65
C PRO A 78 5.45 3.15 -5.67
N LYS A 79 5.46 2.29 -6.68
CA LYS A 79 6.50 1.26 -6.90
C LYS A 79 6.49 0.09 -5.91
N LYS A 80 5.52 -0.03 -5.00
CA LYS A 80 5.35 -1.29 -4.24
C LYS A 80 4.98 -2.39 -5.23
N LYS A 81 5.91 -3.30 -5.50
CA LYS A 81 5.68 -4.45 -6.38
C LYS A 81 4.51 -5.26 -5.81
N ARG A 82 3.50 -5.55 -6.63
CA ARG A 82 2.47 -6.51 -6.26
C ARG A 82 3.18 -7.85 -6.04
N LEU A 83 3.12 -8.39 -4.82
CA LEU A 83 3.58 -9.76 -4.59
C LEU A 83 2.76 -10.64 -5.51
N ARG A 84 3.43 -11.36 -6.41
CA ARG A 84 2.76 -12.38 -7.20
C ARG A 84 2.41 -13.50 -6.23
N ALA A 85 1.17 -13.99 -6.30
CA ALA A 85 0.81 -15.18 -5.54
C ALA A 85 1.80 -16.29 -5.95
N SER A 86 2.54 -16.83 -4.97
CA SER A 86 3.35 -18.02 -5.23
C SER A 86 2.39 -19.17 -5.51
N HIS A 87 2.67 -19.96 -6.54
CA HIS A 87 1.93 -21.18 -6.77
C HIS A 87 2.10 -22.07 -5.54
N LYS A 88 1.00 -22.35 -4.82
CA LYS A 88 1.03 -23.42 -3.82
C LYS A 88 1.15 -24.71 -4.61
N THR A 89 2.23 -25.44 -4.41
CA THR A 89 2.36 -26.81 -4.90
C THR A 89 1.90 -27.69 -3.75
N ASP A 90 0.77 -28.35 -3.95
CA ASP A 90 0.28 -29.34 -3.01
C ASP A 90 1.03 -30.65 -3.32
N PHE A 91 1.81 -31.13 -2.37
CA PHE A 91 2.46 -32.43 -2.47
C PHE A 91 1.46 -33.51 -2.07
N ASN A 92 1.39 -34.60 -2.84
CA ASN A 92 0.61 -35.77 -2.42
C ASN A 92 1.35 -36.55 -1.31
N ASP A 93 0.65 -37.44 -0.62
CA ASP A 93 1.20 -38.18 0.53
C ASP A 93 2.46 -38.99 0.15
N GLY A 94 2.48 -39.61 -1.03
CA GLY A 94 3.66 -40.36 -1.52
C GLY A 94 4.88 -39.46 -1.77
N GLN A 95 4.66 -38.26 -2.31
CA GLN A 95 5.73 -37.27 -2.50
C GLN A 95 6.27 -36.76 -1.16
N LEU A 96 5.39 -36.55 -0.17
CA LEU A 96 5.79 -36.15 1.18
C LEU A 96 6.61 -37.24 1.87
N GLU A 97 6.22 -38.51 1.76
CA GLU A 97 6.99 -39.63 2.31
C GLU A 97 8.36 -39.76 1.65
N THR A 98 8.45 -39.55 0.33
CA THR A 98 9.73 -39.54 -0.39
C THR A 98 10.65 -38.43 0.13
N ILE A 99 10.12 -37.21 0.31
CA ILE A 99 10.87 -36.07 0.85
C ILE A 99 11.35 -36.36 2.28
N ARG A 100 10.50 -36.98 3.11
CA ARG A 100 10.86 -37.39 4.48
C ARG A 100 11.99 -38.41 4.49
N ALA A 101 11.92 -39.42 3.64
CA ALA A 101 12.95 -40.46 3.53
C ALA A 101 14.30 -39.88 3.11
N VAL A 102 14.32 -39.01 2.09
CA VAL A 102 15.54 -38.31 1.66
C VAL A 102 16.13 -37.47 2.79
N ARG A 103 15.28 -36.72 3.51
CA ARG A 103 15.72 -35.89 4.63
C ARG A 103 16.34 -36.71 5.77
N LEU A 104 15.75 -37.86 6.10
CA LEU A 104 16.26 -38.74 7.15
C LEU A 104 17.59 -39.36 6.75
N ARG A 105 17.74 -39.77 5.49
CA ARG A 105 18.98 -40.31 4.95
C ARG A 105 20.12 -39.29 4.97
N VAL A 106 19.86 -38.07 4.53
CA VAL A 106 20.87 -36.98 4.59
C VAL A 106 21.27 -36.70 6.05
N ARG A 107 20.32 -36.78 6.99
CA ARG A 107 20.59 -36.60 8.42
C ARG A 107 21.42 -37.74 8.99
N SER A 108 21.16 -39.00 8.63
CA SER A 108 21.97 -40.13 9.09
C SER A 108 23.39 -40.07 8.53
N GLU A 109 23.55 -39.79 7.24
CA GLU A 109 24.85 -39.63 6.60
C GLU A 109 25.69 -38.51 7.26
N ALA A 110 25.05 -37.41 7.68
CA ALA A 110 25.71 -36.35 8.43
C ALA A 110 26.13 -36.77 9.86
N VAL A 111 25.34 -37.61 10.53
CA VAL A 111 25.66 -38.12 11.88
C VAL A 111 26.80 -39.16 11.81
N ASP A 112 26.74 -40.06 10.82
CA ASP A 112 27.78 -41.07 10.59
C ASP A 112 29.12 -40.40 10.22
N ALA A 113 29.09 -39.34 9.41
CA ALA A 113 30.28 -38.55 9.09
C ALA A 113 30.90 -37.89 10.34
N VAL A 114 30.10 -37.47 11.33
CA VAL A 114 30.63 -36.89 12.57
C VAL A 114 31.22 -37.98 13.49
N SER A 115 30.67 -39.19 13.48
CA SER A 115 31.15 -40.31 14.29
C SER A 115 32.47 -40.92 13.80
N VAL A 116 32.82 -40.78 12.52
CA VAL A 116 34.05 -41.34 11.94
C VAL A 116 35.26 -40.44 12.19
N TYR A 117 35.06 -39.16 12.52
CA TYR A 117 36.12 -38.18 12.75
C TYR A 117 36.20 -37.66 14.21
N GLY A 118 35.47 -38.26 15.16
CA GLY A 118 35.53 -37.96 16.60
C GLY A 118 36.17 -39.10 17.38
#